data_AF-A0A2M9WJB4-F1
#
_entry.id   AF-A0A2M9WJB4-F1
#
_cell.length_a   1.000
_cell.length_b   1.000
_cell.length_c   1.000
_cell.angle_alpha   90.00
_cell.angle_beta   90.00
_cell.angle_gamma   90.00
#
_symmetry.space_group_name_H-M   'P 1'
#
loop_
_entity.id
_entity.type
_entity.pdbx_description
1 polymer ?
#
loop_
_entity_poly.entity_id
_entity_poly.type
_entity_poly.pdbx_seq_one_letter_code
_entity_poly.pdbx_strand_id
1 'polypeptide(L)'
;MTIGEALKEERIKRGLSIRKMVGDIIDPSSYNKVEKGMRNIGSDALVRLLFLHNIDIKEFFSKLEDSYAPACTMHEKYLDQQMGVAFNQRNLKKAEEVCRKIQELKGKPVLKLRAIVAIAYLKNNVENLSEQTKKAIFDQLDKNDDLSNNIEAIKLFANTMPVFTNEQLNYLMHIYISKIIKRNDVSISDQKRFAIASVNYLRACYERKIPLNDSMLEIENYIMEIDDSSFLVYKGVVKLSLAAIRGDKERAEQIKRELIDVGYEIARKWII
;
A
#
# COMPACT_ATOMS: atom_id res chain seq x y z
N MET A 1 10.18 -10.17 -21.94
CA MET A 1 10.79 -8.92 -22.40
C MET A 1 12.14 -8.75 -21.70
N THR A 2 13.22 -8.60 -22.46
CA THR A 2 14.55 -8.27 -21.94
C THR A 2 14.73 -6.76 -21.79
N ILE A 3 15.77 -6.32 -21.05
CA ILE A 3 16.17 -4.90 -20.98
C ILE A 3 16.40 -4.32 -22.38
N GLY A 4 17.05 -5.07 -23.27
CA GLY A 4 17.33 -4.63 -24.64
C GLY A 4 16.07 -4.46 -25.48
N GLU A 5 15.10 -5.36 -25.34
CA GLU A 5 13.79 -5.25 -26.00
C GLU A 5 13.00 -4.04 -25.48
N ALA A 6 13.00 -3.81 -24.16
CA ALA A 6 12.35 -2.65 -23.57
C ALA A 6 12.99 -1.32 -24.04
N LEU A 7 14.32 -1.24 -24.08
CA LEU A 7 15.04 -0.07 -24.61
C LEU A 7 14.73 0.18 -26.08
N LYS A 8 14.63 -0.89 -26.88
CA LYS A 8 14.23 -0.80 -28.30
C LYS A 8 12.81 -0.27 -28.46
N GLU A 9 11.88 -0.74 -27.63
CA GLU A 9 10.50 -0.24 -27.62
C GLU A 9 10.44 1.25 -27.28
N GLU A 10 11.12 1.69 -26.21
CA GLU A 10 11.16 3.10 -25.80
C GLU A 10 11.81 4.00 -26.87
N ARG A 11 12.85 3.49 -27.55
CA ARG A 11 13.50 4.18 -28.67
C ARG A 11 12.56 4.37 -29.85
N ILE A 12 11.87 3.30 -30.27
CA ILE A 12 10.92 3.34 -31.40
C ILE A 12 9.73 4.25 -31.06
N LYS A 13 9.18 4.15 -29.84
CA LYS A 13 8.10 5.00 -29.33
C LYS A 13 8.43 6.49 -29.43
N ARG A 14 9.71 6.85 -29.30
CA ARG A 14 10.21 8.23 -29.40
C ARG A 14 10.68 8.63 -30.81
N GLY A 15 10.56 7.74 -31.81
CA GLY A 15 11.03 8.00 -33.17
C GLY A 15 12.55 8.20 -33.27
N LEU A 16 13.32 7.63 -32.35
CA LEU A 16 14.76 7.85 -32.27
C LEU A 16 15.54 6.84 -33.11
N SER A 17 16.56 7.33 -33.82
CA SER A 17 17.60 6.46 -34.37
C SER A 17 18.48 5.92 -33.24
N ILE A 18 19.21 4.83 -33.48
CA ILE A 18 20.16 4.29 -32.49
C ILE A 18 21.16 5.36 -32.05
N ARG A 19 21.71 6.15 -32.98
CA ARG A 19 22.67 7.22 -32.66
C ARG A 19 22.06 8.27 -31.72
N LYS A 20 20.81 8.68 -31.98
CA LYS A 20 20.11 9.65 -31.12
C LYS A 20 19.77 9.07 -29.74
N MET A 21 19.45 7.77 -29.68
CA MET A 21 19.18 7.09 -28.43
C MET A 21 20.41 7.01 -27.54
N VAL A 22 21.57 6.67 -28.10
CA VAL A 22 22.76 6.45 -27.28
C VAL A 22 23.49 7.73 -26.85
N GLY A 23 23.38 8.80 -27.66
CA GLY A 23 24.19 10.00 -27.45
C GLY A 23 25.67 9.64 -27.29
N ASP A 24 26.31 10.19 -26.26
CA ASP A 24 27.71 9.90 -25.91
C ASP A 24 27.84 8.88 -24.77
N ILE A 25 26.76 8.17 -24.42
CA ILE A 25 26.72 7.26 -23.26
C ILE A 25 27.34 5.90 -23.61
N ILE A 26 27.02 5.37 -24.79
CA ILE A 26 27.44 4.06 -25.25
C ILE A 26 27.62 4.09 -26.78
N ASP A 27 28.57 3.30 -27.30
CA ASP A 27 28.76 3.27 -28.75
C ASP A 27 27.51 2.68 -29.47
N PRO A 28 27.11 3.26 -30.62
CA PRO A 28 25.93 2.80 -31.37
C PRO A 28 25.94 1.30 -31.73
N SER A 29 27.11 0.72 -31.96
CA SER A 29 27.25 -0.69 -32.36
C SER A 29 26.98 -1.63 -31.19
N SER A 30 27.53 -1.32 -30.01
CA SER A 30 27.26 -2.03 -28.76
C SER A 30 25.81 -1.91 -28.36
N TYR A 31 25.21 -0.73 -28.46
CA TYR A 31 23.78 -0.57 -28.15
C TYR A 31 22.89 -1.35 -29.13
N ASN A 32 23.21 -1.38 -30.42
CA ASN A 32 22.50 -2.23 -31.38
C ASN A 32 22.58 -3.73 -30.99
N LYS A 33 23.72 -4.17 -30.44
CA LYS A 33 23.86 -5.53 -29.89
C LYS A 33 23.02 -5.73 -28.62
N VAL A 34 22.89 -4.70 -27.77
CA VAL A 34 21.99 -4.73 -26.60
C VAL A 34 20.55 -4.91 -27.04
N GLU A 35 20.04 -4.11 -27.99
CA GLU A 35 18.66 -4.24 -28.49
C GLU A 35 18.36 -5.60 -29.14
N LYS A 36 19.41 -6.30 -29.61
CA LYS A 36 19.32 -7.64 -30.20
C LYS A 36 19.53 -8.77 -29.19
N GLY A 37 19.72 -8.46 -27.90
CA GLY A 37 20.02 -9.45 -26.86
C GLY A 37 21.39 -10.11 -27.00
N MET A 38 22.28 -9.57 -27.84
CA MET A 38 23.63 -10.10 -28.09
C MET A 38 24.64 -9.60 -27.05
N ARG A 39 24.30 -8.58 -26.26
CA ARG A 39 25.16 -8.01 -25.22
C ARG A 39 24.31 -7.45 -24.08
N ASN A 40 24.80 -7.54 -22.85
CA ASN A 40 24.23 -6.83 -21.72
C ASN A 40 24.62 -5.34 -21.74
N ILE A 41 23.81 -4.51 -21.10
CA ILE A 41 24.12 -3.10 -20.85
C ILE A 41 24.60 -2.94 -19.39
N GLY A 42 25.58 -2.05 -19.19
CA GLY A 42 26.01 -1.68 -17.83
C GLY A 42 24.93 -0.87 -17.10
N SER A 43 24.86 -1.00 -15.77
CA SER A 43 23.86 -0.30 -14.96
C SER A 43 23.94 1.21 -15.08
N ASP A 44 25.15 1.79 -15.06
CA ASP A 44 25.36 3.24 -15.27
C ASP A 44 24.82 3.71 -16.61
N ALA A 45 25.17 3.02 -17.69
CA ALA A 45 24.70 3.34 -19.04
C ALA A 45 23.17 3.22 -19.14
N LEU A 46 22.57 2.17 -18.56
CA LEU A 46 21.12 2.02 -18.51
C LEU A 46 20.46 3.22 -17.82
N VAL A 47 20.89 3.56 -16.60
CA VAL A 47 20.32 4.66 -15.82
C VAL A 47 20.48 6.00 -16.55
N ARG A 48 21.65 6.27 -17.13
CA ARG A 48 21.90 7.50 -17.90
C ARG A 48 21.01 7.60 -19.14
N LEU A 49 20.76 6.49 -19.85
CA LEU A 49 19.86 6.47 -21.01
C LEU A 49 18.40 6.72 -20.60
N LEU A 50 17.95 6.13 -19.48
CA LEU A 50 16.59 6.35 -18.97
C LEU A 50 16.38 7.84 -18.66
N PHE A 51 17.32 8.48 -17.96
CA PHE A 51 17.23 9.91 -17.66
C PHE A 51 17.37 10.80 -18.90
N LEU A 52 18.30 10.49 -19.81
CA LEU A 52 18.52 11.28 -21.04
C LEU A 52 17.24 11.43 -21.86
N HIS A 53 16.42 10.38 -21.91
CA HIS A 53 15.20 10.34 -22.73
C HIS A 53 13.90 10.46 -21.93
N ASN A 54 14.01 10.89 -20.66
CA ASN A 54 12.89 11.02 -19.73
C ASN A 54 11.98 9.77 -19.75
N ILE A 55 12.60 8.58 -19.68
CA ILE A 55 11.89 7.31 -19.57
C ILE A 55 11.54 7.14 -18.10
N ASP A 56 10.24 6.99 -17.80
CA ASP A 56 9.80 6.71 -16.44
C ASP A 56 10.38 5.37 -15.98
N ILE A 57 11.22 5.43 -14.93
CA ILE A 57 11.95 4.28 -14.42
C ILE A 57 10.97 3.19 -13.93
N LYS A 58 9.85 3.58 -13.31
CA LYS A 58 8.88 2.61 -12.78
C LYS A 58 8.14 1.91 -13.91
N GLU A 59 7.68 2.66 -14.92
CA GLU A 59 7.05 2.10 -16.13
C GLU A 59 8.04 1.15 -16.83
N PHE A 60 9.30 1.57 -17.02
CA PHE A 60 10.30 0.76 -17.67
C PHE A 60 10.54 -0.58 -16.96
N PHE A 61 10.81 -0.56 -15.65
CA PHE A 61 11.04 -1.79 -14.89
C PHE A 61 9.77 -2.63 -14.69
N SER A 62 8.58 -2.04 -14.73
CA SER A 62 7.32 -2.80 -14.65
C SER A 62 7.17 -3.79 -15.82
N LYS A 63 7.64 -3.41 -17.03
CA LYS A 63 7.65 -4.29 -18.22
C LYS A 63 8.61 -5.47 -18.10
N LEU A 64 9.56 -5.37 -17.17
CA LEU A 64 10.61 -6.37 -16.95
C LEU A 64 10.27 -7.34 -15.82
N GLU A 65 9.27 -7.04 -14.99
CA GLU A 65 8.92 -7.86 -13.81
C GLU A 65 8.70 -9.33 -14.20
N ASP A 66 7.91 -9.61 -15.24
CA ASP A 66 7.62 -10.99 -15.67
C ASP A 66 8.85 -11.79 -16.13
N SER A 67 9.92 -11.10 -16.55
CA SER A 67 11.13 -11.72 -17.09
C SER A 67 12.27 -11.82 -16.09
N TYR A 68 12.30 -10.95 -15.07
CA TYR A 68 13.42 -10.83 -14.14
C TYR A 68 13.04 -11.00 -12.67
N ALA A 69 11.78 -10.75 -12.28
CA ALA A 69 11.35 -10.99 -10.92
C ALA A 69 11.19 -12.50 -10.69
N PRO A 70 11.57 -13.02 -9.50
CA PRO A 70 11.31 -14.41 -9.16
C PRO A 70 9.81 -14.70 -9.27
N ALA A 71 9.45 -15.81 -9.93
CA ALA A 71 8.05 -16.21 -10.12
C ALA A 71 7.29 -16.31 -8.78
N CYS A 72 7.98 -16.71 -7.70
CA CYS A 72 7.40 -16.72 -6.35
C CYS A 72 7.02 -15.32 -5.86
N THR A 73 7.87 -14.30 -6.07
CA THR A 73 7.59 -12.91 -5.69
C THR A 73 6.41 -12.34 -6.47
N MET A 74 6.32 -12.63 -7.77
CA MET A 74 5.18 -12.20 -8.59
C MET A 74 3.89 -12.87 -8.15
N HIS A 75 3.95 -14.17 -7.83
CA HIS A 75 2.81 -14.91 -7.32
C HIS A 75 2.32 -14.38 -5.96
N GLU A 76 3.23 -14.07 -5.04
CA GLU A 76 2.91 -13.45 -3.75
C GLU A 76 2.22 -12.09 -3.91
N LYS A 77 2.79 -11.21 -4.76
CA LYS A 77 2.23 -9.89 -5.06
C LYS A 77 0.83 -10.00 -5.66
N TYR A 78 0.65 -10.94 -6.59
CA TYR A 78 -0.65 -11.24 -7.18
C TYR A 78 -1.67 -11.69 -6.13
N LEU A 79 -1.30 -12.60 -5.22
CA LEU A 79 -2.21 -13.07 -4.17
C LEU A 79 -2.58 -11.97 -3.16
N ASP A 80 -1.64 -11.11 -2.75
CA ASP A 80 -1.93 -9.96 -1.87
C ASP A 80 -2.92 -8.99 -2.55
N GLN A 81 -2.73 -8.70 -3.84
CA GLN A 81 -3.65 -7.87 -4.62
C GLN A 81 -5.04 -8.50 -4.77
N GLN A 82 -5.12 -9.80 -5.09
CA GLN A 82 -6.39 -10.51 -5.21
C GLN A 82 -7.15 -10.55 -3.89
N MET A 83 -6.44 -10.70 -2.76
CA MET A 83 -7.03 -10.64 -1.43
C MET A 83 -7.60 -9.24 -1.16
N GLY A 84 -6.85 -8.18 -1.46
CA GLY A 84 -7.32 -6.80 -1.31
C GLY A 84 -8.57 -6.49 -2.13
N VAL A 85 -8.61 -6.92 -3.39
CA VAL A 85 -9.79 -6.77 -4.26
C VAL A 85 -11.00 -7.51 -3.69
N ALA A 86 -10.83 -8.78 -3.31
CA ALA A 86 -11.91 -9.59 -2.74
C ALA A 86 -12.46 -8.99 -1.43
N PHE A 87 -11.57 -8.53 -0.55
CA PHE A 87 -11.93 -7.88 0.70
C PHE A 87 -12.73 -6.59 0.48
N ASN A 88 -12.25 -5.69 -0.38
CA ASN A 88 -12.92 -4.42 -0.67
C ASN A 88 -14.29 -4.60 -1.32
N GLN A 89 -14.45 -5.66 -2.13
CA GLN A 89 -15.73 -6.04 -2.73
C GLN A 89 -16.64 -6.83 -1.78
N ARG A 90 -16.17 -7.15 -0.56
CA ARG A 90 -16.82 -8.07 0.39
C ARG A 90 -17.17 -9.42 -0.24
N ASN A 91 -16.37 -9.88 -1.20
CA ASN A 91 -16.56 -11.16 -1.88
C ASN A 91 -15.93 -12.29 -1.05
N LEU A 92 -16.67 -12.79 -0.06
CA LEU A 92 -16.19 -13.80 0.89
C LEU A 92 -15.68 -15.06 0.18
N LYS A 93 -16.44 -15.59 -0.80
CA LYS A 93 -16.06 -16.80 -1.54
C LYS A 93 -14.70 -16.63 -2.23
N LYS A 94 -14.47 -15.47 -2.88
CA LYS A 94 -13.19 -15.19 -3.52
C LYS A 94 -12.07 -15.01 -2.50
N ALA A 95 -12.35 -14.32 -1.40
CA ALA A 95 -11.38 -14.12 -0.33
C ALA A 95 -10.93 -15.47 0.26
N GLU A 96 -11.84 -16.41 0.52
CA GLU A 96 -11.52 -17.75 1.03
C GLU A 96 -10.65 -18.55 0.05
N GLU A 97 -10.98 -18.49 -1.25
CA GLU A 97 -10.19 -19.14 -2.31
C GLU A 97 -8.74 -18.62 -2.32
N VAL A 98 -8.57 -17.29 -2.25
CA VAL A 98 -7.26 -16.63 -2.24
C VAL A 98 -6.52 -16.92 -0.93
N CYS A 99 -7.21 -16.91 0.21
CA CYS A 99 -6.64 -17.21 1.52
C CYS A 99 -5.99 -18.59 1.52
N ARG A 100 -6.67 -19.62 0.99
CA ARG A 100 -6.11 -20.98 0.88
C ARG A 100 -4.79 -21.00 0.09
N LYS A 101 -4.75 -20.32 -1.07
CA LYS A 101 -3.52 -20.20 -1.88
C LYS A 101 -2.41 -19.47 -1.13
N ILE A 102 -2.74 -18.43 -0.37
CA ILE A 102 -1.78 -17.73 0.50
C ILE A 102 -1.21 -18.68 1.58
N GLN A 103 -2.04 -19.55 2.18
CA GLN A 103 -1.57 -20.48 3.20
C GLN A 103 -0.60 -21.54 2.63
N GLU A 104 -0.71 -21.89 1.35
CA GLU A 104 0.17 -22.82 0.65
C GLU A 104 1.55 -22.23 0.32
N LEU A 105 1.71 -20.90 0.37
CA LEU A 105 3.00 -20.25 0.12
C LEU A 105 4.06 -20.71 1.12
N LYS A 106 5.30 -20.93 0.66
CA LYS A 106 6.43 -21.16 1.56
C LYS A 106 6.85 -19.84 2.22
N GLY A 107 6.92 -19.81 3.55
CA GLY A 107 7.23 -18.59 4.31
C GLY A 107 6.07 -17.59 4.35
N LYS A 108 6.38 -16.29 4.34
CA LYS A 108 5.41 -15.16 4.31
C LYS A 108 4.42 -15.10 5.49
N PRO A 109 4.90 -15.15 6.75
CA PRO A 109 4.02 -15.17 7.92
C PRO A 109 3.07 -13.96 7.99
N VAL A 110 3.55 -12.76 7.65
CA VAL A 110 2.74 -11.53 7.67
C VAL A 110 1.55 -11.62 6.71
N LEU A 111 1.78 -11.99 5.44
CA LEU A 111 0.70 -12.13 4.46
C LEU A 111 -0.32 -13.20 4.88
N LYS A 112 0.15 -14.33 5.43
CA LYS A 112 -0.73 -15.40 5.92
C LYS A 112 -1.62 -14.95 7.08
N LEU A 113 -1.06 -14.24 8.05
CA LEU A 113 -1.82 -13.70 9.19
C LEU A 113 -2.85 -12.67 8.75
N ARG A 114 -2.44 -11.73 7.88
CA ARG A 114 -3.34 -10.72 7.28
C ARG A 114 -4.52 -11.39 6.56
N ALA A 115 -4.26 -12.44 5.78
CA ALA A 115 -5.29 -13.21 5.09
C ALA A 115 -6.27 -13.90 6.04
N ILE A 116 -5.78 -14.52 7.12
CA ILE A 116 -6.63 -15.16 8.14
C ILE A 116 -7.56 -14.13 8.79
N VAL A 117 -7.02 -12.98 9.22
CA VAL A 117 -7.81 -11.94 9.87
C VAL A 117 -8.82 -11.31 8.91
N ALA A 118 -8.46 -11.12 7.63
CA ALA A 118 -9.39 -10.62 6.62
C ALA A 118 -10.61 -11.54 6.45
N ILE A 119 -10.42 -12.86 6.39
CA ILE A 119 -11.53 -13.83 6.37
C ILE A 119 -12.36 -13.74 7.63
N ALA A 120 -11.71 -13.65 8.79
CA ALA A 120 -12.42 -13.61 10.04
C ALA A 120 -13.29 -12.35 10.20
N TYR A 121 -12.77 -11.21 9.73
CA TYR A 121 -13.49 -9.96 9.69
C TYR A 121 -14.71 -10.03 8.76
N LEU A 122 -14.56 -10.58 7.54
CA LEU A 122 -15.68 -10.73 6.61
C LEU A 122 -16.78 -11.67 7.11
N LYS A 123 -16.43 -12.65 7.95
CA LYS A 123 -17.37 -13.56 8.61
C LYS A 123 -17.95 -13.03 9.93
N ASN A 124 -17.52 -11.84 10.35
CA ASN A 124 -17.85 -11.28 11.66
C ASN A 124 -17.51 -12.24 12.82
N ASN A 125 -16.36 -12.92 12.75
CA ASN A 125 -15.93 -13.93 13.72
C ASN A 125 -14.48 -13.74 14.19
N VAL A 126 -13.98 -12.49 14.17
CA VAL A 126 -12.63 -12.13 14.64
C VAL A 126 -12.38 -12.60 16.07
N GLU A 127 -13.40 -12.55 16.93
CA GLU A 127 -13.32 -12.99 18.33
C GLU A 127 -12.97 -14.48 18.46
N ASN A 128 -13.32 -15.29 17.45
CA ASN A 128 -13.06 -16.73 17.40
C ASN A 128 -11.67 -17.08 16.85
N LEU A 129 -10.83 -16.10 16.52
CA LEU A 129 -9.45 -16.36 16.14
C LEU A 129 -8.70 -17.05 17.28
N SER A 130 -7.92 -18.08 16.95
CA SER A 130 -7.16 -18.83 17.95
C SER A 130 -6.13 -17.94 18.67
N GLU A 131 -5.88 -18.23 19.95
CA GLU A 131 -4.85 -17.54 20.73
C GLU A 131 -3.46 -17.67 20.08
N GLN A 132 -3.19 -18.79 19.41
CA GLN A 132 -1.97 -18.96 18.61
C GLN A 132 -1.88 -17.94 17.46
N THR A 133 -2.98 -17.65 16.77
CA THR A 133 -3.02 -16.62 15.71
C THR A 133 -2.78 -15.25 16.28
N LYS A 134 -3.44 -14.90 17.40
CA LYS A 134 -3.26 -13.62 18.08
C LYS A 134 -1.82 -13.43 18.53
N LYS A 135 -1.24 -14.43 19.20
CA LYS A 135 0.17 -14.43 19.61
C LYS A 135 1.11 -14.27 18.42
N ALA A 136 0.87 -14.98 17.32
CA ALA A 136 1.70 -14.86 16.12
C ALA A 136 1.66 -13.46 15.50
N ILE A 137 0.56 -12.71 15.62
CA ILE A 137 0.48 -11.31 15.19
C ILE A 137 1.39 -10.45 16.06
N PHE A 138 1.31 -10.57 17.38
CA PHE A 138 2.19 -9.82 18.30
C PHE A 138 3.66 -10.18 18.10
N ASP A 139 4.00 -11.47 18.02
CA ASP A 139 5.37 -11.92 17.76
C ASP A 139 5.95 -11.33 16.45
N GLN A 140 5.12 -11.08 15.43
CA GLN A 140 5.57 -10.46 14.17
C GLN A 140 5.69 -8.93 14.25
N LEU A 141 4.88 -8.28 15.08
CA LEU A 141 5.00 -6.86 15.36
C LEU A 141 6.26 -6.58 16.20
N ASP A 142 6.52 -7.41 17.21
CA ASP A 142 7.66 -7.26 18.13
C ASP A 142 9.00 -7.56 17.44
N LYS A 143 9.04 -8.55 16.54
CA LYS A 143 10.28 -8.93 15.82
C LYS A 143 11.00 -7.79 15.10
N ASN A 144 10.30 -6.72 14.79
CA ASN A 144 10.84 -5.63 13.99
C ASN A 144 11.16 -4.37 14.79
N ASP A 145 10.86 -4.31 16.10
CA ASP A 145 11.04 -3.19 17.06
C ASP A 145 10.72 -1.77 16.54
N ASP A 146 10.09 -1.70 15.37
CA ASP A 146 9.94 -0.49 14.59
C ASP A 146 8.76 -0.63 13.62
N LEU A 147 7.57 -0.65 14.22
CA LEU A 147 6.31 -0.56 13.49
C LEU A 147 6.32 0.56 12.45
N SER A 148 7.03 1.68 12.68
CA SER A 148 6.92 2.87 11.83
C SER A 148 7.84 2.88 10.62
N ASN A 149 8.90 2.07 10.61
CA ASN A 149 9.84 2.00 9.50
C ASN A 149 9.81 0.65 8.77
N ASN A 150 9.09 -0.34 9.29
CA ASN A 150 8.95 -1.64 8.64
C ASN A 150 7.62 -1.76 7.89
N ILE A 151 7.68 -1.78 6.55
CA ILE A 151 6.50 -1.89 5.67
C ILE A 151 5.62 -3.10 6.00
N GLU A 152 6.22 -4.25 6.33
CA GLU A 152 5.45 -5.46 6.65
C GLU A 152 4.79 -5.37 8.04
N ALA A 153 5.44 -4.72 9.01
CA ALA A 153 4.82 -4.44 10.31
C ALA A 153 3.65 -3.46 10.17
N ILE A 154 3.81 -2.38 9.37
CA ILE A 154 2.73 -1.41 9.07
C ILE A 154 1.54 -2.13 8.45
N LYS A 155 1.78 -2.97 7.42
CA LYS A 155 0.72 -3.75 6.76
C LYS A 155 0.04 -4.72 7.73
N LEU A 156 0.82 -5.40 8.57
CA LEU A 156 0.29 -6.32 9.57
C LEU A 156 -0.66 -5.56 10.50
N PHE A 157 -0.17 -4.51 11.15
CA PHE A 157 -0.96 -3.65 12.04
C PHE A 157 -2.24 -3.15 11.36
N ALA A 158 -2.12 -2.52 10.19
CA ALA A 158 -3.24 -1.91 9.46
C ALA A 158 -4.32 -2.92 9.02
N ASN A 159 -3.96 -4.19 8.83
CA ASN A 159 -4.90 -5.24 8.43
C ASN A 159 -5.38 -6.11 9.60
N THR A 160 -4.75 -6.03 10.77
CA THR A 160 -5.15 -6.82 11.94
C THR A 160 -5.72 -5.98 13.09
N MET A 161 -6.07 -4.71 12.83
CA MET A 161 -6.71 -3.82 13.81
C MET A 161 -7.89 -4.44 14.60
N PRO A 162 -8.78 -5.24 13.98
CA PRO A 162 -9.89 -5.88 14.70
C PRO A 162 -9.47 -6.86 15.80
N VAL A 163 -8.21 -7.35 15.79
CA VAL A 163 -7.70 -8.32 16.76
C VAL A 163 -7.33 -7.67 18.10
N PHE A 164 -6.97 -6.38 18.09
CA PHE A 164 -6.44 -5.70 19.26
C PHE A 164 -7.54 -5.21 20.20
N THR A 165 -7.25 -5.18 21.50
CA THR A 165 -8.08 -4.43 22.48
C THR A 165 -8.03 -2.93 22.17
N ASN A 166 -8.94 -2.14 22.78
CA ASN A 166 -8.96 -0.69 22.56
C ASN A 166 -7.61 -0.07 22.97
N GLU A 167 -7.07 -0.51 24.10
CA GLU A 167 -5.78 -0.04 24.65
C GLU A 167 -4.62 -0.38 23.71
N GLN A 168 -4.55 -1.64 23.26
CA GLN A 168 -3.50 -2.10 22.34
C GLN A 168 -3.55 -1.36 21.00
N LEU A 169 -4.76 -1.18 20.44
CA LEU A 169 -4.94 -0.46 19.19
C LEU A 169 -4.47 0.99 19.30
N ASN A 170 -4.88 1.68 20.38
CA ASN A 170 -4.47 3.07 20.63
C ASN A 170 -2.97 3.18 20.87
N TYR A 171 -2.38 2.27 21.64
CA TYR A 171 -0.95 2.24 21.91
C TYR A 171 -0.11 2.06 20.62
N LEU A 172 -0.47 1.08 19.79
CA LEU A 172 0.21 0.83 18.51
C LEU A 172 0.05 2.01 17.54
N MET A 173 -1.13 2.62 17.50
CA MET A 173 -1.35 3.81 16.66
C MET A 173 -0.51 5.00 17.15
N HIS A 174 -0.45 5.22 18.46
CA HIS A 174 0.36 6.28 19.07
C HIS A 174 1.86 6.11 18.75
N ILE A 175 2.39 4.88 18.86
CA ILE A 175 3.77 4.59 18.43
C ILE A 175 3.96 4.94 16.96
N TYR A 176 2.99 4.61 16.10
CA TYR A 176 3.12 4.83 14.68
C TYR A 176 3.13 6.32 14.31
N ILE A 177 2.15 7.10 14.77
CA ILE A 177 2.06 8.53 14.50
C ILE A 177 3.25 9.29 15.10
N SER A 178 3.62 9.01 16.36
CA SER A 178 4.68 9.74 17.07
C SER A 178 6.05 9.64 16.40
N LYS A 179 6.31 8.54 15.68
CA LYS A 179 7.51 8.38 14.84
C LYS A 179 7.36 9.04 13.48
N ILE A 180 6.20 8.92 12.82
CA ILE A 180 5.96 9.50 11.50
C ILE A 180 6.07 11.03 11.53
N ILE A 181 5.44 11.70 12.51
CA ILE A 181 5.45 13.17 12.60
C ILE A 181 6.84 13.77 12.85
N LYS A 182 7.78 12.97 13.40
CA LYS A 182 9.15 13.42 13.68
C LYS A 182 10.11 13.21 12.50
N ARG A 183 9.66 12.57 11.42
CA ARG A 183 10.50 12.30 10.24
C ARG A 183 10.44 13.48 9.27
N ASN A 184 11.61 14.02 8.92
CA ASN A 184 11.71 15.13 7.96
C ASN A 184 11.55 14.67 6.50
N ASP A 185 11.93 13.43 6.19
CA ASP A 185 11.96 12.90 4.82
C ASP A 185 10.96 11.74 4.63
N VAL A 186 9.66 12.01 4.86
CA VAL A 186 8.63 10.99 4.64
C VAL A 186 8.26 10.96 3.17
N SER A 187 8.52 9.82 2.50
CA SER A 187 8.13 9.64 1.11
C SER A 187 6.60 9.69 0.94
N ILE A 188 6.12 10.12 -0.23
CA ILE A 188 4.68 10.08 -0.58
C ILE A 188 4.10 8.68 -0.38
N SER A 189 4.88 7.63 -0.67
CA SER A 189 4.45 6.24 -0.46
C SER A 189 4.24 5.91 1.01
N ASP A 190 5.09 6.44 1.91
CA ASP A 190 4.95 6.23 3.35
C ASP A 190 3.80 7.06 3.91
N GLN A 191 3.63 8.30 3.45
CA GLN A 191 2.45 9.12 3.76
C GLN A 191 1.15 8.41 3.36
N LYS A 192 1.09 7.78 2.17
CA LYS A 192 -0.09 7.01 1.74
C LYS A 192 -0.35 5.79 2.62
N ARG A 193 0.69 5.05 3.03
CA ARG A 193 0.56 3.93 3.98
C ARG A 193 0.01 4.41 5.31
N PHE A 194 0.54 5.52 5.81
CA PHE A 194 0.10 6.15 7.03
C PHE A 194 -1.37 6.60 6.95
N ALA A 195 -1.77 7.24 5.86
CA ALA A 195 -3.15 7.67 5.63
C ALA A 195 -4.13 6.49 5.59
N ILE A 196 -3.78 5.39 4.92
CA ILE A 196 -4.59 4.17 4.89
C ILE A 196 -4.75 3.57 6.30
N ALA A 197 -3.66 3.43 7.04
CA ALA A 197 -3.70 2.93 8.41
C ALA A 197 -4.55 3.84 9.31
N SER A 198 -4.40 5.15 9.17
CA SER A 198 -5.14 6.16 9.93
C SER A 198 -6.64 6.09 9.66
N VAL A 199 -7.06 5.96 8.41
CA VAL A 199 -8.47 5.77 8.04
C VAL A 199 -9.03 4.50 8.65
N ASN A 200 -8.30 3.39 8.59
CA ASN A 200 -8.73 2.13 9.21
C ASN A 200 -8.84 2.25 10.74
N TYR A 201 -7.89 2.93 11.38
CA TYR A 201 -7.88 3.19 12.81
C TYR A 201 -9.09 4.03 13.24
N LEU A 202 -9.32 5.17 12.59
CA LEU A 202 -10.46 6.05 12.88
C LEU A 202 -11.79 5.34 12.67
N ARG A 203 -11.90 4.50 11.64
CA ARG A 203 -13.08 3.67 11.40
C ARG A 203 -13.30 2.68 12.55
N ALA A 204 -12.25 1.97 12.97
CA ALA A 204 -12.33 1.04 14.09
C ALA A 204 -12.71 1.76 15.39
N CYS A 205 -12.17 2.95 15.64
CA CYS A 205 -12.53 3.76 16.80
C CYS A 205 -13.99 4.19 16.79
N TYR A 206 -14.51 4.64 15.65
CA TYR A 206 -15.93 4.95 15.50
C TYR A 206 -16.81 3.72 15.79
N GLU A 207 -16.53 2.59 15.14
CA GLU A 207 -17.32 1.35 15.29
C GLU A 207 -17.32 0.83 16.73
N ARG A 208 -16.19 0.97 17.43
CA ARG A 208 -15.99 0.53 18.82
C ARG A 208 -16.36 1.60 19.86
N LYS A 209 -16.85 2.76 19.41
CA LYS A 209 -17.19 3.92 20.27
C LYS A 209 -16.02 4.35 21.16
N ILE A 210 -14.79 4.30 20.65
CA ILE A 210 -13.61 4.82 21.32
C ILE A 210 -13.68 6.35 21.29
N PRO A 211 -13.58 7.03 22.44
CA PRO A 211 -13.65 8.49 22.48
C PRO A 211 -12.45 9.12 21.76
N LEU A 212 -12.62 10.39 21.40
CA LEU A 212 -11.56 11.22 20.83
C LEU A 212 -10.30 11.18 21.71
N ASN A 213 -9.13 11.02 21.10
CA ASN A 213 -7.84 10.99 21.79
C ASN A 213 -6.75 11.72 20.98
N ASP A 214 -5.58 11.91 21.59
CA ASP A 214 -4.49 12.69 21.00
C ASP A 214 -4.00 12.13 19.66
N SER A 215 -3.91 10.80 19.51
CA SER A 215 -3.49 10.18 18.24
C SER A 215 -4.44 10.53 17.10
N MET A 216 -5.75 10.64 17.37
CA MET A 216 -6.73 11.06 16.38
C MET A 216 -6.55 12.51 15.93
N LEU A 217 -6.17 13.40 16.84
CA LEU A 217 -5.90 14.81 16.54
C LEU A 217 -4.57 14.98 15.80
N GLU A 218 -3.54 14.22 16.18
CA GLU A 218 -2.26 14.19 15.47
C GLU A 218 -2.43 13.67 14.04
N ILE A 219 -3.26 12.64 13.84
CA ILE A 219 -3.65 12.15 12.51
C ILE A 219 -4.32 13.27 11.69
N GLU A 220 -5.27 14.00 12.28
CA GLU A 220 -5.95 15.11 11.63
C GLU A 220 -4.94 16.16 11.16
N ASN A 221 -4.12 16.66 12.07
CA ASN A 221 -3.12 17.69 11.78
C ASN A 221 -2.16 17.23 10.68
N TYR A 222 -1.55 16.06 10.83
CA TYR A 222 -0.58 15.55 9.87
C TYR A 222 -1.20 15.36 8.48
N ILE A 223 -2.37 14.71 8.37
CA ILE A 223 -2.99 14.43 7.07
C ILE A 223 -3.50 15.72 6.41
N MET A 224 -3.98 16.70 7.18
CA MET A 224 -4.43 17.98 6.61
C MET A 224 -3.29 18.79 6.01
N GLU A 225 -2.08 18.72 6.58
CA GLU A 225 -0.90 19.47 6.13
C GLU A 225 -0.22 18.90 4.89
N ILE A 226 -0.54 17.66 4.47
CA ILE A 226 0.05 17.07 3.26
C ILE A 226 -0.36 17.86 2.00
N ASP A 227 0.60 18.51 1.35
CA ASP A 227 0.42 19.29 0.12
C ASP A 227 0.52 18.41 -1.15
N ASP A 228 -0.38 17.44 -1.25
CA ASP A 228 -0.51 16.56 -2.43
C ASP A 228 -1.99 16.25 -2.67
N SER A 229 -2.50 16.61 -3.85
CA SER A 229 -3.91 16.46 -4.22
C SER A 229 -4.37 15.00 -4.25
N SER A 230 -3.46 14.03 -4.40
CA SER A 230 -3.78 12.61 -4.29
C SER A 230 -4.21 12.17 -2.89
N PHE A 231 -4.15 13.07 -1.90
CA PHE A 231 -4.64 12.83 -0.54
C PHE A 231 -6.04 13.38 -0.25
N LEU A 232 -6.71 14.06 -1.19
CA LEU A 232 -8.01 14.70 -0.95
C LEU A 232 -9.06 13.74 -0.38
N VAL A 233 -9.14 12.51 -0.90
CA VAL A 233 -10.07 11.50 -0.38
C VAL A 233 -9.71 11.13 1.07
N TYR A 234 -8.44 10.88 1.38
CA TYR A 234 -8.02 10.58 2.76
C TYR A 234 -8.36 11.73 3.71
N LYS A 235 -8.14 12.99 3.30
CA LYS A 235 -8.50 14.17 4.09
C LYS A 235 -10.01 14.19 4.39
N GLY A 236 -10.85 13.96 3.37
CA GLY A 236 -12.30 13.91 3.55
C GLY A 236 -12.74 12.78 4.50
N VAL A 237 -12.15 11.59 4.37
CA VAL A 237 -12.48 10.43 5.22
C VAL A 237 -12.04 10.62 6.67
N VAL A 238 -10.89 11.26 6.91
CA VAL A 238 -10.45 11.64 8.27
C VAL A 238 -11.45 12.60 8.89
N LYS A 239 -11.81 13.68 8.18
CA LYS A 239 -12.79 14.66 8.67
C LYS A 239 -14.14 14.03 8.98
N LEU A 240 -14.64 13.18 8.08
CA LEU A 240 -15.88 12.44 8.26
C LEU A 240 -15.83 11.57 9.53
N SER A 241 -14.76 10.80 9.69
CA SER A 241 -14.63 9.87 10.81
C SER A 241 -14.55 10.62 12.15
N LEU A 242 -13.83 11.74 12.19
CA LEU A 242 -13.71 12.55 13.41
C LEU A 242 -15.01 13.27 13.76
N ALA A 243 -15.76 13.79 12.77
CA ALA A 243 -17.09 14.34 13.00
C ALA A 243 -18.02 13.27 13.60
N ALA A 244 -18.01 12.06 13.05
CA ALA A 244 -18.80 10.94 13.56
C ALA A 244 -18.40 10.53 14.99
N ILE A 245 -17.09 10.45 15.29
CA ILE A 245 -16.58 10.14 16.64
C ILE A 245 -16.97 11.24 17.66
N ARG A 246 -16.96 12.51 17.25
CA ARG A 246 -17.39 13.64 18.08
C ARG A 246 -18.91 13.70 18.29
N GLY A 247 -19.68 12.87 17.59
CA GLY A 247 -21.14 12.87 17.62
C GLY A 247 -21.79 13.95 16.76
N ASP A 248 -21.02 14.65 15.93
CA ASP A 248 -21.50 15.68 15.01
C ASP A 248 -22.05 15.03 13.73
N LYS A 249 -23.27 14.49 13.85
CA LYS A 249 -23.95 13.74 12.79
C LYS A 249 -24.22 14.59 11.55
N GLU A 250 -24.58 15.86 11.74
CA GLU A 250 -24.90 16.76 10.64
C GLU A 250 -23.65 16.99 9.77
N ARG A 251 -22.52 17.32 10.42
CA ARG A 251 -21.26 17.53 9.71
C ARG A 251 -20.76 16.26 9.04
N ALA A 252 -20.86 15.12 9.73
CA ALA A 252 -20.43 13.83 9.19
C ALA A 252 -21.23 13.44 7.94
N GLU A 253 -22.56 13.60 7.96
CA GLU A 253 -23.43 13.35 6.80
C GLU A 253 -23.22 14.36 5.67
N GLN A 254 -22.90 15.62 5.98
CA GLN A 254 -22.50 16.60 4.96
C GLN A 254 -21.23 16.14 4.22
N ILE A 255 -20.15 15.82 4.95
CA ILE A 255 -18.88 15.39 4.34
C ILE A 255 -19.07 14.09 3.55
N LYS A 256 -19.92 13.17 4.05
CA LYS A 256 -20.26 11.94 3.33
C LYS A 256 -20.87 12.24 1.95
N ARG A 257 -21.81 13.19 1.88
CA ARG A 257 -22.39 13.63 0.60
C ARG A 257 -21.33 14.25 -0.30
N GLU A 258 -20.49 15.13 0.22
CA GLU A 258 -19.38 15.75 -0.55
C GLU A 258 -18.44 14.69 -1.15
N LEU A 259 -18.07 13.66 -0.37
CA LEU A 259 -17.25 12.54 -0.85
C LEU A 259 -17.93 11.74 -1.96
N ILE A 260 -19.24 11.49 -1.82
CA ILE A 260 -20.03 10.79 -2.83
C ILE A 260 -20.10 11.62 -4.11
N ASP A 261 -20.33 12.93 -4.01
CA ASP A 261 -20.50 13.82 -5.16
C ASP A 261 -19.22 13.93 -5.99
N VAL A 262 -18.04 13.80 -5.37
CA VAL A 262 -16.74 13.74 -6.08
C VAL A 262 -16.37 12.33 -6.56
N GLY A 263 -17.30 11.37 -6.46
CA GLY A 263 -17.16 10.02 -7.02
C GLY A 263 -16.62 8.95 -6.05
N TYR A 264 -16.47 9.25 -4.76
CA TYR A 264 -16.06 8.25 -3.77
C TYR A 264 -17.24 7.41 -3.27
N GLU A 265 -17.79 6.60 -4.18
CA GLU A 265 -19.01 5.79 -4.01
C GLU A 265 -18.96 4.78 -2.84
N ILE A 266 -17.76 4.40 -2.39
CA ILE A 266 -17.57 3.52 -1.23
C ILE A 266 -18.22 4.11 0.03
N ALA A 267 -18.22 5.44 0.18
CA ALA A 267 -18.79 6.13 1.34
C ALA A 267 -20.30 5.88 1.53
N ARG A 268 -21.04 5.48 0.48
CA ARG A 268 -22.47 5.12 0.61
C ARG A 268 -22.71 3.94 1.55
N LYS A 269 -21.73 3.05 1.69
CA LYS A 269 -21.82 1.86 2.54
C LYS A 269 -21.56 2.16 4.02
N TRP A 270 -21.15 3.38 4.35
CA TRP A 270 -20.82 3.76 5.71
C TRP A 270 -22.07 4.20 6.47
N ILE A 271 -22.29 3.53 7.60
CA ILE A 271 -23.23 3.95 8.63
C ILE A 271 -22.51 5.01 9.48
N ILE A 272 -23.16 6.17 9.67
CA ILE A 272 -22.73 7.33 10.48
C ILE A 272 -23.69 7.50 11.65
#